data_AF-A0A4Q5Y9A7-F1
#
_entry.id   AF-A0A4Q5Y9A7-F1
#
_cell.length_a   1.000
_cell.length_b   1.000
_cell.length_c   1.000
_cell.angle_alpha   90.00
_cell.angle_beta   90.00
_cell.angle_gamma   90.00
#
_symmetry.space_group_name_H-M   'P 1'
#
loop_
_entity.id
_entity.type
_entity.pdbx_description
1 polymer ?
#
loop_
_entity_poly.entity_id
_entity_poly.type
_entity_poly.pdbx_seq_one_letter_code
_entity_poly.pdbx_strand_id
1 'polypeptide(L)' 'MKTTTMTACTTKPSTHNNSFRRDVIKGLSARQKFLEPKYFYDAAGDKLFQDIMQSPEYYLTDAEMEIMLTQSDAILD' A
#
# COMPACT_ATOMS: atom_id res chain seq x y z
N MET A 1 -39.92 -30.37 -16.82
CA MET A 1 -38.53 -29.91 -17.06
C MET A 1 -38.54 -28.39 -17.06
N LYS A 2 -38.07 -27.73 -16.01
CA LYS A 2 -37.91 -26.26 -15.96
C LYS A 2 -36.43 -25.96 -16.17
N THR A 3 -36.09 -25.44 -17.35
CA THR A 3 -34.74 -24.99 -17.67
C THR A 3 -34.48 -23.69 -16.92
N THR A 4 -33.63 -23.77 -15.89
CA THR A 4 -33.10 -22.59 -15.20
C THR A 4 -31.88 -22.11 -15.98
N THR A 5 -32.01 -20.98 -16.65
CA THR A 5 -30.90 -20.28 -17.28
C THR A 5 -30.03 -19.67 -16.19
N MET A 6 -28.78 -20.12 -16.09
CA MET A 6 -27.74 -19.49 -15.28
C MET A 6 -27.35 -18.15 -15.93
N THR A 7 -27.89 -17.05 -15.41
CA THR A 7 -27.42 -15.70 -15.74
C THR A 7 -26.00 -15.54 -15.18
N ALA A 8 -25.01 -15.47 -16.08
CA ALA A 8 -23.65 -15.13 -15.71
C ALA A 8 -23.64 -13.70 -15.14
N CYS A 9 -23.26 -13.58 -13.87
CA CYS A 9 -22.99 -12.30 -13.24
C CYS A 9 -21.75 -11.70 -13.91
N THR A 10 -21.93 -10.73 -14.81
CA THR A 10 -20.83 -10.00 -15.43
C THR A 10 -20.20 -9.08 -14.39
N THR A 11 -19.19 -9.58 -13.67
CA THR A 11 -18.38 -8.77 -12.77
C THR A 11 -17.57 -7.79 -13.60
N LYS A 12 -17.85 -6.50 -13.43
CA LYS A 12 -17.09 -5.39 -14.00
C LYS A 12 -15.59 -5.57 -13.63
N PRO A 13 -14.64 -5.55 -14.56
CA PRO A 13 -13.25 -5.81 -14.24
C PRO A 13 -12.74 -4.69 -13.34
N SER A 14 -12.47 -5.02 -12.07
CA SER A 14 -11.82 -4.13 -11.12
C SER A 14 -10.44 -3.77 -11.66
N THR A 15 -10.26 -2.53 -12.10
CA THR A 15 -9.01 -1.97 -12.67
C THR A 15 -7.79 -2.11 -11.76
N HIS A 16 -7.98 -2.38 -10.46
CA HIS A 16 -6.91 -2.57 -9.46
C HIS A 16 -6.15 -3.90 -9.61
N ASN A 17 -6.79 -4.97 -10.09
CA ASN A 17 -6.15 -6.30 -10.12
C ASN A 17 -5.06 -6.43 -11.20
N ASN A 18 -5.12 -5.59 -12.24
CA ASN A 18 -4.23 -5.74 -13.38
C ASN A 18 -2.83 -5.13 -13.12
N SER A 19 -2.73 -4.07 -12.31
CA SER A 19 -1.44 -3.47 -11.94
C SER A 19 -0.65 -4.37 -10.99
N PHE A 20 -1.26 -4.82 -9.88
CA PHE A 20 -0.62 -5.73 -8.94
C PHE A 20 -0.09 -7.00 -9.62
N ARG A 21 -0.94 -7.68 -10.38
CA ARG A 21 -0.54 -8.91 -11.10
C ARG A 21 0.64 -8.66 -12.05
N ARG A 22 0.58 -7.59 -12.84
CA ARG A 22 1.65 -7.25 -13.80
C ARG A 22 2.95 -6.94 -13.07
N ASP A 23 2.89 -6.14 -12.01
CA ASP A 23 4.06 -5.68 -11.27
C ASP A 23 4.73 -6.85 -10.52
N VAL A 24 3.94 -7.78 -9.97
CA VAL A 24 4.43 -9.04 -9.38
C VAL A 24 5.09 -9.94 -10.43
N ILE A 25 4.45 -10.16 -11.58
CA ILE A 25 5.05 -10.97 -12.66
C ILE A 25 6.38 -10.35 -13.09
N LYS A 26 6.41 -9.03 -13.36
CA LYS A 26 7.62 -8.31 -13.72
C LYS A 26 8.73 -8.49 -12.68
N GLY A 27 8.41 -8.31 -11.40
CA GLY A 27 9.35 -8.38 -10.29
C GLY A 27 9.92 -9.78 -10.06
N LEU A 28 9.07 -10.81 -10.10
CA LEU A 28 9.48 -12.20 -9.86
C LEU A 28 10.14 -12.86 -11.09
N SER A 29 9.90 -12.33 -12.30
CA SER A 29 10.58 -12.76 -13.53
C SER A 29 11.92 -12.05 -13.78
N ALA A 30 12.26 -11.00 -13.04
CA ALA A 30 13.53 -10.30 -13.19
C ALA A 30 14.73 -11.15 -12.72
N ARG A 31 15.92 -10.90 -13.28
CA ARG A 31 17.16 -11.60 -12.89
C ARG A 31 17.44 -11.46 -11.39
N GLN A 32 17.25 -10.26 -10.86
CA GLN A 32 17.21 -9.99 -9.42
C GLN A 32 15.76 -9.76 -9.02
N LYS A 33 15.20 -10.64 -8.19
CA LYS A 33 13.80 -10.59 -7.81
C LYS A 33 13.54 -9.36 -6.95
N PHE A 34 12.42 -8.68 -7.21
CA PHE A 34 11.99 -7.53 -6.43
C PHE A 34 10.46 -7.45 -6.36
N LEU A 35 9.96 -6.65 -5.43
CA LEU A 35 8.56 -6.23 -5.36
C LEU A 35 8.53 -4.72 -5.08
N GLU A 36 7.47 -4.06 -5.54
CA GLU A 36 7.26 -2.64 -5.27
C GLU A 36 6.89 -2.41 -3.79
N PRO A 37 7.53 -1.47 -3.07
CA PRO A 37 7.31 -1.27 -1.63
C PRO A 37 5.87 -0.90 -1.25
N LYS A 38 5.11 -0.31 -2.17
CA LYS A 38 3.70 0.05 -1.95
C LYS A 38 2.81 -1.16 -1.58
N TYR A 39 3.25 -2.38 -1.90
CA TYR A 39 2.53 -3.61 -1.54
C TYR A 39 2.82 -4.10 -0.13
N PHE A 40 3.70 -3.43 0.63
CA PHE A 40 3.86 -3.71 2.06
C PHE A 40 2.67 -3.20 2.88
N TYR A 41 1.97 -2.16 2.43
CA TYR A 41 0.98 -1.45 3.24
C TYR A 41 -0.45 -1.98 3.05
N ASP A 42 -0.66 -3.27 3.34
CA ASP A 42 -2.01 -3.77 3.64
C ASP A 42 -2.38 -3.48 5.11
N ALA A 43 -3.53 -3.95 5.59
CA ALA A 43 -3.95 -3.70 6.97
C ALA A 43 -2.94 -4.22 8.02
N ALA A 44 -2.22 -5.30 7.73
CA ALA A 44 -1.21 -5.84 8.64
C ALA A 44 0.10 -5.06 8.55
N GLY A 45 0.53 -4.71 7.35
CA GLY A 45 1.74 -3.94 7.15
C GLY A 45 1.63 -2.48 7.57
N ASP A 46 0.46 -1.87 7.47
CA ASP A 46 0.18 -0.56 8.05
C ASP A 46 0.35 -0.60 9.58
N LYS A 47 -0.28 -1.57 10.25
CA LYS A 47 -0.09 -1.76 11.69
C LYS A 47 1.38 -1.96 12.06
N LEU A 48 2.10 -2.80 11.30
CA LEU A 48 3.51 -3.02 11.53
C LEU A 48 4.32 -1.72 11.39
N PHE A 49 4.00 -0.88 10.40
CA PHE A 49 4.66 0.41 10.24
C PHE A 49 4.36 1.36 11.41
N GLN A 50 3.13 1.36 11.93
CA GLN A 50 2.80 2.11 13.16
C GLN A 50 3.64 1.63 14.35
N ASP A 51 3.80 0.32 14.52
CA ASP A 51 4.64 -0.24 15.58
C ASP A 51 6.12 0.16 15.39
N ILE A 52 6.61 0.21 14.14
CA ILE A 52 7.97 0.70 13.82
C ILE A 52 8.12 2.18 14.18
N MET A 53 7.13 3.03 13.88
CA MET A 53 7.19 4.46 14.20
C MET A 53 7.24 4.75 15.71
N GLN A 54 6.81 3.80 16.56
CA GLN A 54 6.90 3.92 18.02
C GLN A 54 8.22 3.38 18.60
N SER A 55 9.11 2.80 17.78
CA SER A 55 10.40 2.30 18.24
C SER A 55 11.40 3.44 18.43
N PRO A 56 12.20 3.43 19.52
CA PRO A 56 13.15 4.51 19.81
C PRO A 56 14.28 4.62 18.78
N GLU A 57 14.53 3.56 18.01
CA GLU A 57 15.49 3.57 16.90
C GLU A 57 14.96 4.32 15.66
N TYR A 58 13.64 4.42 15.51
CA TYR A 58 12.99 5.06 14.35
C TYR A 58 12.58 6.51 14.65
N TYR A 59 13.57 7.37 14.86
CA TYR A 59 13.37 8.77 15.28
C TYR A 59 12.66 9.67 14.26
N LEU A 60 12.45 9.22 13.01
CA LEU A 60 11.99 10.07 11.91
C LEU A 60 10.61 10.68 12.18
N THR A 61 9.66 9.89 12.68
CA THR A 61 8.30 10.36 12.93
C THR A 61 8.28 11.45 14.01
N ASP A 62 9.05 11.27 15.08
CA ASP A 62 9.16 12.25 16.15
C ASP A 62 9.82 13.55 15.67
N ALA A 63 10.89 13.44 14.86
CA ALA A 63 11.58 14.59 14.30
C ALA A 63 10.69 15.37 13.32
N GLU A 64 9.94 14.67 12.47
CA GLU A 64 8.95 15.32 11.58
C GLU A 64 7.89 16.05 12.39
N MET A 65 7.36 15.44 13.46
CA MET A 65 6.39 16.08 14.35
C MET A 65 6.97 17.33 15.02
N GLU A 66 8.20 17.29 15.52
CA GLU A 66 8.88 18.45 16.11
C GLU A 66 9.00 19.60 15.10
N ILE A 67 9.46 19.32 13.87
CA ILE A 67 9.61 20.34 12.83
C ILE A 67 8.26 20.94 12.49
N MET A 68 7.23 20.12 12.29
CA MET A 68 5.89 20.62 11.97
C MET A 68 5.36 21.50 13.11
N LEU A 69 5.46 21.07 14.37
CA LEU A 69 4.98 21.85 15.52
C LEU A 69 5.74 23.17 15.73
N THR A 70 7.04 23.19 15.44
CA THR A 70 7.89 24.36 15.71
C THR A 70 7.96 25.34 14.55
N GLN A 71 7.80 24.87 13.31
CA GLN A 71 8.00 25.68 12.10
C GLN A 71 6.70 25.97 11.33
N SER A 72 5.54 25.48 11.79
CA SER A 72 4.25 25.67 11.08
C SER A 72 3.98 27.14 10.70
N ASP A 73 4.19 28.08 11.61
CA ASP A 73 3.92 29.50 11.36
C ASP A 73 4.83 30.05 10.26
N ALA A 74 6.13 29.73 10.31
CA ALA A 74 7.12 30.16 9.31
C ALA A 74 6.90 29.54 7.92
N ILE A 75 6.15 28.43 7.82
CA ILE A 75 5.79 27.79 6.54
C ILE A 75 4.58 28.47 5.89
N LEU A 76 3.70 29.07 6.70
CA LEU A 76 2.48 29.72 6.23
C LEU A 76 2.68 31.17 5.79
N ASP A 77 3.80 31.78 6.19
CA ASP A 77 4.25 33.11 5.74
C ASP A 77 4.67 33.14 4.27
#